data_AF-A0A1G9K4V6-F1
#
_entry.id   AF-A0A1G9K4V6-F1
#
_cell.length_a   1.000
_cell.length_b   1.000
_cell.length_c   1.000
_cell.angle_alpha   90.00
_cell.angle_beta   90.00
_cell.angle_gamma   90.00
#
_symmetry.space_group_name_H-M   'P 1'
#
loop_
_entity.id
_entity.type
_entity.pdbx_description
1 polymer ?
#
loop_
_entity_poly.entity_id
_entity_poly.type
_entity_poly.pdbx_seq_one_letter_code
_entity_poly.pdbx_strand_id
1 'polypeptide(L)'
;MTIADPAKQDISDELLSKWQNIINIIADLTGVSAGLIMKITPDSMEVFLKSQNKNNPYKAGDSETLGHGLYCETVISQNKELFIKKALEHEAWQDNPDIDLNMISYYGLPLNWPDGESFGTICILDNESMDLDQSSKKLMKKFKNVIEDDLDFLSKKTGVKNKKQGD
;
A
#
# COMPACT_ATOMS: atom_id res chain seq x y z
N MET A 1 -18.43 -9.76 1.99
CA MET A 1 -17.11 -9.28 2.45
C MET A 1 -16.58 -10.34 3.41
N THR A 2 -15.64 -11.15 2.95
CA THR A 2 -14.96 -12.13 3.81
C THR A 2 -14.08 -11.35 4.77
N ILE A 3 -14.34 -11.49 6.06
CA ILE A 3 -13.52 -10.92 7.12
C ILE A 3 -12.19 -11.68 7.08
N ALA A 4 -11.10 -10.93 6.92
CA ALA A 4 -9.75 -11.44 6.71
C ALA A 4 -9.36 -12.55 7.70
N ASP A 5 -8.85 -13.66 7.15
CA ASP A 5 -8.37 -14.83 7.89
C ASP A 5 -7.27 -14.45 8.92
N PRO A 6 -7.39 -14.86 10.20
CA PRO A 6 -6.38 -14.65 11.24
C PRO A 6 -5.00 -15.26 10.91
N ALA A 7 -4.87 -16.09 9.87
CA ALA A 7 -3.59 -16.55 9.34
C ALA A 7 -2.69 -15.43 8.74
N LYS A 8 -3.21 -14.20 8.56
CA LYS A 8 -2.52 -13.06 7.95
C LYS A 8 -1.60 -12.25 8.90
N GLN A 9 -1.25 -12.77 10.08
CA GLN A 9 -0.64 -11.99 11.19
C GLN A 9 0.81 -12.32 11.60
N ASP A 10 1.59 -13.09 10.83
CA ASP A 10 2.99 -13.40 11.20
C ASP A 10 3.96 -13.08 10.04
N ILE A 11 4.03 -11.79 9.67
CA ILE A 11 5.03 -11.29 8.72
C ILE A 11 6.35 -11.16 9.48
N SER A 12 7.34 -11.96 9.12
CA SER A 12 8.66 -11.93 9.77
C SER A 12 9.37 -10.57 9.59
N ASP A 13 10.18 -10.18 10.58
CA ASP A 13 11.00 -8.96 10.56
C ASP A 13 11.85 -8.82 9.28
N GLU A 14 12.31 -9.94 8.70
CA GLU A 14 13.07 -9.95 7.44
C GLU A 14 12.24 -9.43 6.26
N LEU A 15 10.98 -9.87 6.14
CA LEU A 15 10.06 -9.41 5.10
C LEU A 15 9.63 -7.96 5.34
N LEU A 16 9.40 -7.58 6.60
CA LEU A 16 9.11 -6.19 6.95
C LEU A 16 10.27 -5.26 6.58
N SER A 17 11.51 -5.67 6.88
CA SER A 17 12.71 -4.91 6.50
C SER A 17 12.86 -4.81 4.98
N LYS A 18 12.59 -5.90 4.25
CA LYS A 18 12.56 -5.91 2.79
C LYS A 18 11.55 -4.92 2.24
N TRP A 19 10.31 -4.93 2.73
CA TRP A 19 9.24 -4.04 2.27
C TRP A 19 9.49 -2.58 2.65
N GLN A 20 10.07 -2.34 3.83
CA GLN A 20 10.52 -1.02 4.25
C GLN A 20 11.60 -0.46 3.30
N ASN A 21 12.57 -1.29 2.90
CA ASN A 21 13.58 -0.90 1.93
C ASN A 21 12.97 -0.59 0.56
N ILE A 22 11.95 -1.33 0.14
CA ILE A 22 11.22 -1.08 -1.11
C ILE A 22 10.63 0.34 -1.12
N ILE A 23 9.86 0.72 -0.11
CA ILE A 23 9.21 2.04 -0.08
C ILE A 23 10.21 3.18 0.14
N ASN A 24 11.34 2.92 0.81
CA ASN A 24 12.45 3.87 0.88
C ASN A 24 13.07 4.10 -0.50
N ILE A 25 13.40 3.03 -1.24
CA ILE A 25 13.99 3.13 -2.59
C ILE A 25 13.04 3.83 -3.56
N ILE A 26 11.74 3.52 -3.49
CA ILE A 26 10.73 4.22 -4.30
C ILE A 26 10.79 5.71 -4.02
N ALA A 27 10.70 6.11 -2.75
CA ALA A 27 10.69 7.52 -2.37
C ALA A 27 11.98 8.24 -2.82
N ASP A 28 13.14 7.60 -2.65
CA ASP A 28 14.43 8.15 -3.05
C ASP A 28 14.57 8.31 -4.57
N LEU A 29 14.09 7.33 -5.35
CA LEU A 29 14.20 7.37 -6.81
C LEU A 29 13.18 8.28 -7.48
N THR A 30 11.97 8.42 -6.91
CA THR A 30 10.94 9.30 -7.47
C THR A 30 10.97 10.71 -6.90
N GLY A 31 11.70 10.94 -5.79
CA GLY A 31 11.83 12.25 -5.15
C GLY A 31 10.58 12.71 -4.40
N VAL A 32 9.60 11.83 -4.19
CA VAL A 32 8.30 12.15 -3.61
C VAL A 32 8.36 12.31 -2.09
N SER A 33 7.38 13.03 -1.54
CA SER A 33 7.27 13.25 -0.09
C SER A 33 6.94 11.99 0.71
N ALA A 34 6.20 11.02 0.17
CA ALA A 34 5.86 9.79 0.89
C ALA A 34 5.75 8.57 -0.04
N GLY A 35 6.28 7.43 0.42
CA GLY A 35 5.95 6.10 -0.08
C GLY A 35 5.35 5.27 1.06
N LEU A 36 4.23 4.61 0.83
CA LEU A 36 3.47 3.90 1.85
C LEU A 36 3.12 2.48 1.40
N ILE A 37 3.06 1.56 2.36
CA ILE A 37 2.24 0.36 2.25
C ILE A 37 1.06 0.56 3.19
N MET A 38 -0.14 0.56 2.62
CA MET A 38 -1.38 0.60 3.38
C MET A 38 -1.91 -0.83 3.52
N LYS A 39 -2.50 -1.14 4.67
CA LYS A 39 -3.15 -2.43 4.93
C LYS A 39 -4.63 -2.23 5.15
N ILE A 40 -5.47 -3.06 4.52
CA ILE A 40 -6.91 -3.04 4.77
C ILE A 40 -7.27 -3.98 5.92
N THR A 41 -8.14 -3.52 6.79
CA THR A 41 -8.84 -4.31 7.81
C THR A 41 -10.35 -4.30 7.50
N PRO A 42 -11.19 -5.08 8.21
CA PRO A 42 -12.63 -5.05 7.99
C PRO A 42 -13.25 -3.64 8.09
N ASP A 43 -12.68 -2.78 8.94
CA ASP A 43 -13.28 -1.49 9.30
C ASP A 43 -12.41 -0.28 8.94
N SER A 44 -11.13 -0.48 8.61
CA SER A 44 -10.17 0.62 8.44
C SER A 44 -9.08 0.35 7.39
N MET A 45 -8.42 1.43 6.96
CA MET A 45 -7.13 1.40 6.28
C MET A 45 -6.05 1.88 7.25
N GLU A 46 -4.96 1.13 7.37
CA GLU A 46 -3.84 1.44 8.26
C GLU A 46 -2.56 1.72 7.45
N VAL A 47 -1.79 2.73 7.87
CA VAL A 47 -0.41 2.95 7.41
C VAL A 47 0.47 1.83 7.97
N PHE A 48 0.63 0.75 7.20
CA PHE A 48 1.39 -0.42 7.63
C PHE A 48 2.89 -0.16 7.62
N LEU A 49 3.39 0.47 6.55
CA LEU A 49 4.78 0.95 6.47
C LEU A 49 4.82 2.32 5.79
N LYS A 50 5.80 3.13 6.18
CA LYS A 50 6.07 4.44 5.56
C LYS A 50 7.54 4.63 5.24
N SER A 51 7.83 5.31 4.14
CA SER A 51 9.19 5.69 3.76
C SER A 51 9.80 6.59 4.84
N GLN A 52 11.11 6.44 5.05
CA GLN A 52 11.85 7.11 6.13
C GLN A 52 12.51 8.43 5.70
N ASN A 53 12.02 9.04 4.61
CA ASN A 53 12.45 10.34 4.15
C ASN A 53 11.88 11.47 5.04
N LYS A 54 12.63 12.58 5.14
CA LYS A 54 12.38 13.65 6.11
C LYS A 54 11.00 14.32 6.00
N ASN A 55 10.40 14.32 4.81
CA ASN A 55 9.18 15.08 4.51
C ASN A 55 7.91 14.23 4.57
N ASN A 56 7.98 12.96 5.00
CA ASN A 56 6.81 12.10 5.05
C ASN A 56 5.94 12.44 6.28
N PRO A 57 4.70 12.95 6.11
CA PRO A 57 3.87 13.42 7.22
C PRO A 57 3.17 12.29 7.99
N TYR A 58 3.08 11.09 7.41
CA TYR A 58 2.35 9.95 7.98
C TYR A 58 3.07 9.35 9.18
N LYS A 59 2.37 8.60 10.03
CA LYS A 59 2.99 7.74 11.06
C LYS A 59 2.56 6.30 10.82
N ALA A 60 3.47 5.36 11.07
CA ALA A 60 3.11 3.94 11.06
C ALA A 60 2.07 3.67 12.15
N GLY A 61 1.01 2.93 11.80
CA GLY A 61 -0.13 2.68 12.67
C GLY A 61 -1.22 3.76 12.64
N ASP A 62 -1.03 4.89 11.95
CA ASP A 62 -2.15 5.79 11.67
C ASP A 62 -3.21 5.03 10.86
N SER A 63 -4.49 5.22 11.20
CA SER A 63 -5.57 4.51 10.53
C SER A 63 -6.78 5.40 10.32
N GLU A 64 -7.47 5.15 9.21
CA GLU A 64 -8.68 5.86 8.80
C GLU A 64 -9.82 4.87 8.62
N THR A 65 -11.03 5.27 9.01
CA THR A 65 -12.22 4.43 8.83
C THR A 65 -12.55 4.33 7.34
N LEU A 66 -13.08 3.19 6.91
CA LEU A 66 -13.56 3.05 5.53
C LEU A 66 -14.82 3.92 5.29
N GLY A 67 -15.02 4.35 4.05
CA GLY A 67 -16.17 5.13 3.58
C GLY A 67 -15.90 6.63 3.37
N HIS A 68 -14.65 7.07 3.48
CA HIS A 68 -14.28 8.49 3.35
C HIS A 68 -13.80 8.91 1.95
N GLY A 69 -13.81 7.99 0.96
CA GLY A 69 -13.40 8.31 -0.40
C GLY A 69 -11.88 8.45 -0.53
N LEU A 70 -11.13 7.63 0.20
CA LEU A 70 -9.66 7.66 0.17
C LEU A 70 -9.15 7.15 -1.18
N TYR A 71 -7.96 7.60 -1.60
CA TYR A 71 -7.34 7.09 -2.82
C TYR A 71 -7.17 5.57 -2.79
N CYS A 72 -6.72 5.04 -1.65
CA CYS A 72 -6.50 3.62 -1.44
C CYS A 72 -7.79 2.79 -1.51
N GLU A 73 -8.93 3.32 -1.07
CA GLU A 73 -10.24 2.65 -1.21
C GLU A 73 -10.63 2.50 -2.67
N THR A 74 -10.34 3.51 -3.49
CA THR A 74 -10.62 3.45 -4.92
C THR A 74 -9.71 2.44 -5.62
N VAL A 75 -8.43 2.37 -5.24
CA VAL A 75 -7.49 1.36 -5.72
C VAL A 75 -7.96 -0.05 -5.38
N ILE A 76 -8.40 -0.28 -4.14
CA ILE A 76 -8.87 -1.59 -3.65
C ILE A 76 -10.20 -1.97 -4.31
N SER A 77 -11.20 -1.09 -4.28
CA SER A 77 -12.54 -1.36 -4.82
C SER A 77 -12.52 -1.65 -6.32
N GLN A 78 -11.65 -0.98 -7.07
CA GLN A 78 -11.51 -1.16 -8.51
C GLN A 78 -10.45 -2.20 -8.88
N ASN A 79 -9.69 -2.70 -7.89
CA ASN A 79 -8.54 -3.59 -8.03
C ASN A 79 -7.62 -3.21 -9.20
N LYS A 80 -7.30 -1.92 -9.33
CA LYS A 80 -6.48 -1.37 -10.41
C LYS A 80 -5.66 -0.19 -9.93
N GLU A 81 -4.69 0.21 -10.75
CA GLU A 81 -3.90 1.40 -10.46
C GLU A 81 -4.76 2.67 -10.46
N LEU A 82 -4.40 3.62 -9.59
CA LEU A 82 -4.94 4.97 -9.57
C LEU A 82 -3.79 5.97 -9.67
N PHE A 83 -3.90 6.91 -10.61
CA PHE A 83 -2.95 7.99 -10.78
C PHE A 83 -3.68 9.33 -10.78
N ILE A 84 -3.35 10.17 -9.80
CA ILE A 84 -3.86 11.53 -9.66
C ILE A 84 -2.67 12.47 -9.72
N LYS A 85 -2.54 13.19 -10.84
CA LYS A 85 -1.46 14.16 -11.04
C LYS A 85 -1.53 15.32 -10.05
N LYS A 86 -2.74 15.82 -9.79
CA LYS A 86 -3.01 16.86 -8.80
C LYS A 86 -4.48 16.88 -8.40
N ALA A 87 -4.77 16.54 -7.15
CA ALA A 87 -6.08 16.39 -6.56
C ALA A 87 -6.93 17.66 -6.65
N LEU A 88 -6.30 18.82 -6.42
CA LEU A 88 -6.94 20.14 -6.46
C LEU A 88 -7.50 20.52 -7.85
N GLU A 89 -7.16 19.77 -8.90
CA GLU A 89 -7.65 19.98 -10.27
C GLU A 89 -8.75 18.98 -10.66
N HIS A 90 -9.18 18.13 -9.71
CA HIS A 90 -10.20 17.11 -9.93
C HIS A 90 -11.30 17.21 -8.87
N GLU A 91 -12.54 17.48 -9.31
CA GLU A 91 -13.70 17.59 -8.40
C GLU A 91 -13.90 16.36 -7.51
N ALA A 92 -13.54 15.18 -7.99
CA ALA A 92 -13.63 13.93 -7.21
C ALA A 92 -12.59 13.81 -6.08
N TRP A 93 -11.52 14.61 -6.11
CA TRP A 93 -10.35 14.47 -5.22
C TRP A 93 -9.97 15.74 -4.47
N GLN A 94 -10.54 16.90 -4.83
CA GLN A 94 -10.21 18.20 -4.25
C GLN A 94 -10.52 18.31 -2.74
N ASP A 95 -11.37 17.44 -2.20
CA ASP A 95 -11.73 17.37 -0.79
C ASP A 95 -11.17 16.10 -0.10
N ASN A 96 -10.17 15.45 -0.71
CA ASN A 96 -9.58 14.24 -0.15
C ASN A 96 -8.84 14.53 1.18
N PRO A 97 -8.97 13.69 2.23
CA PRO A 97 -8.33 13.92 3.53
C PRO A 97 -6.81 14.10 3.49
N ASP A 98 -6.12 13.49 2.52
CA ASP A 98 -4.66 13.63 2.37
C ASP A 98 -4.23 15.07 2.01
N ILE A 99 -5.16 15.92 1.53
CA ILE A 99 -4.90 17.33 1.24
C ILE A 99 -4.60 18.12 2.53
N ASP A 100 -5.20 17.75 3.66
CA ASP A 100 -4.91 18.36 4.96
C ASP A 100 -3.48 18.06 5.43
N LEU A 101 -2.91 16.96 4.94
CA LEU A 101 -1.49 16.59 5.11
C LEU A 101 -0.58 17.21 4.03
N ASN A 102 -1.13 18.11 3.21
CA ASN A 102 -0.50 18.73 2.06
C ASN A 102 -0.07 17.72 0.98
N MET A 103 -0.72 16.56 0.88
CA MET A 103 -0.46 15.54 -0.14
C MET A 103 -1.50 15.69 -1.26
N ILE A 104 -1.08 16.32 -2.37
CA ILE A 104 -1.97 16.72 -3.46
C ILE A 104 -1.82 15.85 -4.71
N SER A 105 -0.88 14.93 -4.75
CA SER A 105 -0.74 13.98 -5.85
C SER A 105 -0.59 12.56 -5.32
N TYR A 106 -1.02 11.59 -6.13
CA TYR A 106 -1.13 10.20 -5.71
C TYR A 106 -0.85 9.23 -6.87
N TYR A 107 -0.08 8.19 -6.61
CA TYR A 107 -0.05 7.00 -7.44
C TYR A 107 -0.06 5.75 -6.57
N GLY A 108 -1.01 4.84 -6.83
CA GLY A 108 -1.19 3.64 -6.02
C GLY A 108 -1.55 2.40 -6.83
N LEU A 109 -1.13 1.25 -6.32
CA LEU A 109 -1.38 -0.08 -6.85
C LEU A 109 -1.96 -0.98 -5.75
N PRO A 110 -2.90 -1.89 -6.08
CA PRO A 110 -3.40 -2.84 -5.11
C PRO A 110 -2.31 -3.85 -4.74
N LEU A 111 -2.34 -4.37 -3.52
CA LEU A 111 -1.56 -5.52 -3.08
C LEU A 111 -2.56 -6.61 -2.71
N ASN A 112 -2.46 -7.77 -3.35
CA ASN A 112 -3.40 -8.87 -3.18
C ASN A 112 -2.70 -10.13 -2.68
N TRP A 113 -3.45 -10.90 -1.90
CA TRP A 113 -3.14 -12.28 -1.58
C TRP A 113 -3.31 -13.17 -2.83
N PRO A 114 -2.75 -14.39 -2.85
CA PRO A 114 -2.85 -15.29 -4.00
C PRO A 114 -4.28 -15.72 -4.34
N ASP A 115 -5.19 -15.69 -3.37
CA ASP A 115 -6.62 -15.95 -3.54
C ASP A 115 -7.38 -14.77 -4.17
N GLY A 116 -6.70 -13.64 -4.39
CA GLY A 116 -7.26 -12.42 -4.95
C GLY A 116 -7.84 -11.47 -3.90
N GLU A 117 -7.85 -11.82 -2.61
CA GLU A 117 -8.27 -10.89 -1.57
C GLU A 117 -7.26 -9.76 -1.42
N SER A 118 -7.73 -8.54 -1.16
CA SER A 118 -6.83 -7.41 -0.95
C SER A 118 -6.10 -7.51 0.39
N PHE A 119 -4.78 -7.38 0.35
CA PHE A 119 -3.95 -7.07 1.51
C PHE A 119 -3.96 -5.57 1.81
N GLY A 120 -3.97 -4.75 0.77
CA GLY A 120 -3.99 -3.29 0.89
C GLY A 120 -3.43 -2.64 -0.38
N THR A 121 -2.58 -1.62 -0.24
CA THR A 121 -1.98 -0.91 -1.38
C THR A 121 -0.51 -0.59 -1.16
N ILE A 122 0.23 -0.44 -2.27
CA ILE A 122 1.51 0.29 -2.29
C ILE A 122 1.28 1.60 -3.03
N CYS A 123 1.65 2.72 -2.44
CA CYS A 123 1.41 4.03 -3.04
C CYS A 123 2.52 5.04 -2.75
N ILE A 124 2.56 6.07 -3.58
CA ILE A 124 3.39 7.26 -3.41
C ILE A 124 2.50 8.50 -3.44
N LEU A 125 2.88 9.48 -2.62
CA LEU A 125 2.20 10.76 -2.51
C LEU A 125 3.21 11.90 -2.50
N ASP A 126 2.79 13.05 -3.01
CA ASP A 126 3.60 14.25 -2.98
C ASP A 126 2.80 15.52 -2.73
N ASN A 127 3.49 16.55 -2.24
CA ASN A 127 2.93 17.88 -2.03
C ASN A 127 2.95 18.76 -3.28
N GLU A 128 3.50 18.25 -4.37
CA GLU A 128 3.51 18.89 -5.68
C GLU A 128 2.78 18.03 -6.71
N SER A 129 2.59 18.59 -7.91
CA SER A 129 2.03 17.84 -9.02
C SER A 129 3.01 16.76 -9.47
N MET A 130 2.54 15.50 -9.52
CA MET A 130 3.40 14.37 -9.84
C MET A 130 3.39 14.08 -11.34
N ASP A 131 4.55 14.21 -11.99
CA ASP A 131 4.78 13.78 -13.37
C ASP A 131 5.47 12.41 -13.39
N LEU A 132 4.67 11.37 -13.16
CA LEU A 132 5.17 10.00 -13.06
C LEU A 132 5.43 9.38 -14.44
N ASP A 133 6.71 9.18 -14.76
CA ASP A 133 7.14 8.59 -16.01
C ASP A 133 6.88 7.07 -16.08
N GLN A 134 7.05 6.50 -17.28
CA GLN A 134 6.83 5.07 -17.49
C GLN A 134 7.84 4.20 -16.73
N SER A 135 9.04 4.70 -16.45
CA SER A 135 10.06 3.98 -15.70
C SER A 135 9.66 3.83 -14.24
N SER A 136 9.16 4.90 -13.63
CA SER A 136 8.67 4.92 -12.25
C SER A 136 7.43 4.04 -12.09
N LYS A 137 6.49 4.07 -13.04
CA LYS A 137 5.34 3.14 -13.04
C LYS A 137 5.78 1.67 -13.12
N LYS A 138 6.77 1.36 -13.97
CA LYS A 138 7.35 0.01 -14.06
C LYS A 138 8.05 -0.40 -12.76
N LEU A 139 8.77 0.52 -12.12
CA LEU A 139 9.42 0.29 -10.82
C LEU A 139 8.39 -0.07 -9.75
N MET A 140 7.36 0.77 -9.59
CA MET A 140 6.24 0.53 -8.67
C MET A 140 5.58 -0.82 -8.91
N LYS A 141 5.29 -1.17 -10.18
CA LYS A 141 4.72 -2.48 -10.52
C LYS A 141 5.66 -3.64 -10.20
N LYS A 142 6.98 -3.48 -10.38
CA LYS A 142 7.94 -4.52 -10.00
C LYS A 142 7.99 -4.74 -8.50
N PHE A 143 7.97 -3.66 -7.72
CA PHE A 143 7.95 -3.76 -6.26
C PHE A 143 6.63 -4.31 -5.71
N LYS A 144 5.50 -3.91 -6.30
CA LYS A 144 4.19 -4.54 -6.06
C LYS A 144 4.28 -6.06 -6.23
N ASN A 145 4.82 -6.53 -7.35
CA ASN A 145 4.97 -7.97 -7.61
C ASN A 145 5.86 -8.66 -6.56
N VAL A 146 6.97 -8.03 -6.16
CA VAL A 146 7.86 -8.59 -5.13
C VAL A 146 7.13 -8.77 -3.79
N ILE A 147 6.30 -7.80 -3.40
CA ILE A 147 5.50 -7.88 -2.17
C ILE A 147 4.44 -8.99 -2.31
N GLU A 148 3.78 -9.10 -3.46
CA GLU A 148 2.80 -10.17 -3.70
C GLU A 148 3.41 -11.57 -3.73
N ASP A 149 4.63 -11.72 -4.26
CA ASP A 149 5.38 -12.98 -4.20
C ASP A 149 5.70 -13.35 -2.73
N ASP A 150 6.00 -12.37 -1.88
CA ASP A 150 6.20 -12.59 -0.45
C ASP A 150 4.88 -12.96 0.27
N LEU A 151 3.76 -12.32 -0.09
CA LEU A 151 2.43 -12.69 0.42
C LEU A 151 2.05 -14.12 0.01
N ASP A 152 2.38 -14.54 -1.21
CA ASP A 152 2.22 -15.91 -1.67
C ASP A 152 3.03 -16.90 -0.85
N PHE A 153 4.31 -16.60 -0.64
CA PHE A 153 5.17 -17.42 0.23
C PHE A 153 4.61 -17.55 1.65
N LEU A 154 4.12 -16.45 2.24
CA LEU A 154 3.50 -16.45 3.57
C LEU A 154 2.24 -17.32 3.62
N SER A 155 1.35 -17.22 2.62
CA SER A 155 0.12 -18.02 2.55
C SER A 155 0.40 -19.54 2.51
N LYS A 156 1.48 -19.93 1.84
CA LYS A 156 1.93 -21.33 1.78
C LYS A 156 2.51 -21.80 3.11
N LYS A 157 3.28 -20.95 3.79
CA LYS A 157 3.89 -21.28 5.10
C LYS A 157 2.83 -21.48 6.19
N THR A 158 1.75 -20.70 6.18
CA THR A 158 0.63 -20.86 7.11
C THR A 158 -0.22 -22.09 6.76
N GLY A 159 -0.40 -22.41 5.48
CA GLY A 159 -1.05 -23.64 5.01
C GLY A 159 -0.29 -24.95 5.31
N VAL A 160 1.04 -24.90 5.52
CA VAL A 160 1.87 -26.11 5.79
C VAL A 160 1.85 -26.54 7.26
N LYS A 161 1.32 -25.73 8.21
CA LYS A 161 1.31 -26.08 9.64
C LYS A 161 0.26 -27.13 10.08
N ASN A 162 -0.59 -27.66 9.18
CA ASN A 162 -1.64 -28.65 9.52
C ASN A 162 -1.35 -30.11 9.10
N LYS A 163 -0.10 -30.49 8.80
CA LYS A 163 0.28 -31.90 8.62
C LYS A 163 1.56 -32.22 9.38
N LYS A 164 1.48 -32.40 10.70
CA LYS A 164 2.37 -33.25 11.51
C LYS A 164 1.91 -33.31 12.98
N GLN A 165 0.97 -34.20 13.26
CA GLN A 165 1.00 -35.06 14.45
C GLN A 165 -0.02 -36.18 14.24
N GLY A 166 0.47 -37.39 14.00
CA GLY A 166 -0.36 -38.55 13.67
C GLY A 166 0.49 -39.65 13.06
N ASP A 167 1.41 -40.17 13.87
CA ASP A 167 1.77 -41.58 14.00
C ASP A 167 2.66 -41.76 15.24
#